data_AF-A0A9D5JJ64-F1
#
_entry.id   AF-A0A9D5JJ64-F1
#
_cell.length_a   1.000
_cell.length_b   1.000
_cell.length_c   1.000
_cell.angle_alpha   90.00
_cell.angle_beta   90.00
_cell.angle_gamma   90.00
#
_symmetry.space_group_name_H-M   'P 1'
#
loop_
_entity.id
_entity.type
_entity.pdbx_description
1 polymer ?
#
loop_
_entity_poly.entity_id
_entity_poly.type
_entity_poly.pdbx_seq_one_letter_code
_entity_poly.pdbx_strand_id
1 'polypeptide(L)'
;MRNLQKGDWAVYRQDFGFGVENGKESRIATHFNANTVVQILELNDEDSLIYHIERNEQFIVSTRHVEKINVFKTGKGFDRKICNKCFVLKPISEFDVNQTDAKGNKTTRPSCRACRLDIDKRLLTQSEINAFKKTNRPSEGSLFKCPICEKRGIVGVTVKIVLDHDKAEGKVRGYSCNTG
;
A
#
# COMPACT_ATOMS: atom_id res chain seq x y z
N MET A 1 4.99 -7.27 21.54
CA MET A 1 5.28 -7.55 20.11
C MET A 1 6.71 -8.05 20.02
N ARG A 2 6.95 -9.30 19.59
CA ARG A 2 8.32 -9.82 19.43
C ARG A 2 8.97 -9.08 18.26
N ASN A 3 10.16 -8.51 18.48
CA ASN A 3 10.96 -7.92 17.41
C ASN A 3 11.22 -9.00 16.35
N LEU A 4 10.65 -8.84 15.17
CA LEU A 4 10.99 -9.66 14.01
C LEU A 4 12.48 -9.42 13.74
N GLN A 5 13.31 -10.43 14.01
CA GLN A 5 14.72 -10.39 13.64
C GLN A 5 14.85 -10.16 12.13
N LYS A 6 16.03 -9.67 11.73
CA LYS A 6 16.45 -9.44 10.34
C LYS A 6 16.35 -10.77 9.57
N GLY A 7 15.17 -11.07 9.00
CA GLY A 7 14.89 -12.34 8.35
C GLY A 7 15.23 -12.32 6.87
N ASP A 8 15.53 -13.49 6.33
CA ASP A 8 15.54 -13.73 4.89
C ASP A 8 14.12 -13.56 4.34
N TRP A 9 14.02 -12.98 3.14
CA TRP A 9 12.76 -12.76 2.46
C TRP A 9 12.61 -13.73 1.29
N ALA A 10 11.39 -14.13 0.99
CA ALA A 10 11.09 -14.98 -0.14
C ALA A 10 9.81 -14.57 -0.86
N VAL A 11 9.67 -15.05 -2.09
CA VAL A 11 8.37 -15.15 -2.76
C VAL A 11 7.82 -16.54 -2.61
N TYR A 12 6.53 -16.62 -2.29
CA TYR A 12 5.78 -17.85 -2.25
C TYR A 12 5.02 -18.04 -3.58
N ARG A 13 5.19 -19.20 -4.21
CA ARG A 13 4.76 -19.47 -5.59
C ARG A 13 3.48 -20.32 -5.73
N GLN A 14 2.78 -20.70 -4.64
CA GLN A 14 1.61 -21.61 -4.69
C GLN A 14 0.43 -21.24 -3.77
N ASP A 15 -0.68 -22.00 -3.91
CA ASP A 15 -2.02 -21.71 -3.37
C ASP A 15 -2.47 -22.59 -2.17
N PHE A 16 -1.58 -23.40 -1.54
CA PHE A 16 -1.95 -24.10 -0.29
C PHE A 16 -0.82 -24.18 0.75
N GLY A 17 -1.17 -24.31 2.04
CA GLY A 17 -0.24 -24.39 3.17
C GLY A 17 -0.95 -24.83 4.47
N PHE A 18 -0.20 -25.00 5.55
CA PHE A 18 -0.76 -25.33 6.86
C PHE A 18 -0.68 -24.10 7.76
N GLY A 19 -1.82 -23.57 8.18
CA GLY A 19 -1.88 -22.44 9.10
C GLY A 19 -1.60 -22.89 10.53
N VAL A 20 -0.79 -22.11 11.25
CA VAL A 20 -0.50 -22.35 12.66
C VAL A 20 -1.29 -21.33 13.49
N GLU A 21 -2.42 -21.77 14.04
CA GLU A 21 -3.26 -20.93 14.91
C GLU A 21 -3.24 -21.50 16.33
N ASN A 22 -2.81 -20.70 17.32
CA ASN A 22 -2.75 -21.10 18.73
C ASN A 22 -1.99 -22.43 18.98
N GLY A 23 -0.96 -22.72 18.19
CA GLY A 23 -0.17 -23.95 18.29
C GLY A 23 -0.84 -25.20 17.72
N LYS A 24 -1.99 -25.06 17.02
CA LYS A 24 -2.62 -26.14 16.27
C LYS A 24 -2.42 -25.94 14.77
N GLU A 25 -1.99 -26.99 14.11
CA GLU A 25 -1.92 -27.03 12.64
C GLU A 25 -3.32 -27.25 12.08
N SER A 26 -3.69 -26.43 11.11
CA SER A 26 -4.87 -26.63 10.28
C SER A 26 -4.47 -26.58 8.81
N ARG A 27 -4.99 -27.49 7.99
CA ARG A 27 -4.85 -27.39 6.53
C ARG A 27 -5.67 -26.19 6.07
N ILE A 28 -5.01 -25.16 5.57
CA ILE A 28 -5.66 -23.98 5.03
C ILE A 28 -5.37 -23.93 3.53
N ALA A 29 -6.42 -23.89 2.71
CA ALA A 29 -6.23 -23.50 1.32
C ALA A 29 -5.72 -22.04 1.31
N THR A 30 -4.44 -21.86 1.02
CA THR A 30 -3.82 -20.55 1.02
C THR A 30 -4.12 -19.87 -0.30
N HIS A 31 -5.26 -19.21 -0.41
CA HIS A 31 -5.60 -18.36 -1.57
C HIS A 31 -4.71 -17.10 -1.68
N PHE A 32 -3.39 -17.24 -1.52
CA PHE A 32 -2.43 -16.18 -1.72
C PHE A 32 -2.25 -15.95 -3.20
N ASN A 33 -1.93 -14.71 -3.57
CA ASN A 33 -1.53 -14.44 -4.94
C ASN A 33 -0.14 -15.07 -5.18
N ALA A 34 0.07 -15.67 -6.34
CA ALA A 34 1.41 -16.08 -6.73
C ALA A 34 2.42 -14.91 -6.61
N ASN A 35 3.63 -15.21 -6.14
CA ASN A 35 4.71 -14.26 -5.84
C ASN A 35 4.43 -13.35 -4.63
N THR A 36 3.60 -13.79 -3.69
CA THR A 36 3.43 -13.10 -2.41
C THR A 36 4.76 -13.09 -1.66
N VAL A 37 5.19 -11.91 -1.20
CA VAL A 37 6.42 -11.75 -0.42
C VAL A 37 6.14 -12.08 1.03
N VAL A 38 6.97 -12.97 1.57
CA VAL A 38 6.86 -13.49 2.93
C VAL A 38 8.23 -13.40 3.61
N GLN A 39 8.22 -13.33 4.94
CA GLN A 39 9.44 -13.47 5.73
C GLN A 39 9.64 -14.94 6.05
N ILE A 40 10.84 -15.46 5.83
CA ILE A 40 11.22 -16.81 6.28
C ILE A 40 11.51 -16.71 7.78
N LEU A 41 10.83 -17.54 8.57
CA LEU A 41 11.12 -17.72 10.00
C LEU A 41 12.02 -18.93 10.22
N GLU A 42 11.71 -20.04 9.55
CA GLU A 42 12.52 -21.27 9.56
C GLU A 42 12.53 -21.89 8.16
N LEU A 43 13.67 -22.45 7.75
CA LEU A 43 13.88 -23.05 6.43
C LEU A 43 14.45 -24.45 6.60
N ASN A 44 13.67 -25.47 6.27
CA ASN A 44 14.11 -26.87 6.25
C ASN A 44 13.99 -27.43 4.83
N ASP A 45 14.50 -28.64 4.59
CA ASP A 45 14.54 -29.22 3.25
C ASP A 45 13.15 -29.45 2.64
N GLU A 46 12.19 -29.95 3.43
CA GLU A 46 10.83 -30.27 2.97
C GLU A 46 9.86 -29.11 3.20
N ASP A 47 9.85 -28.59 4.43
CA ASP A 47 8.90 -27.59 4.90
C ASP A 47 9.57 -26.37 5.53
N SER A 48 9.02 -25.20 5.26
CA SER A 48 9.46 -23.90 5.77
C SER A 48 8.36 -23.25 6.59
N LEU A 49 8.74 -22.63 7.71
CA LEU A 49 7.87 -21.74 8.45
C LEU A 49 8.03 -20.32 7.89
N ILE A 50 6.94 -19.76 7.37
CA ILE A 50 6.89 -18.43 6.80
C ILE A 50 5.92 -17.54 7.57
N TYR A 51 6.15 -16.23 7.51
CA TYR A 51 5.26 -15.20 8.01
C TYR A 51 4.64 -14.41 6.86
N HIS A 52 3.31 -14.44 6.77
CA HIS A 52 2.53 -13.76 5.75
C HIS A 52 2.14 -12.35 6.22
N ILE A 53 2.74 -11.33 5.62
CA ILE A 53 2.64 -9.94 6.09
C ILE A 53 1.20 -9.42 6.05
N GLU A 54 0.47 -9.63 4.95
CA GLU A 54 -0.89 -9.11 4.80
C GLU A 54 -1.90 -9.70 5.80
N ARG A 55 -1.74 -10.99 6.13
CA ARG A 55 -2.62 -11.72 7.04
C ARG A 55 -2.17 -11.64 8.49
N ASN A 56 -0.92 -11.23 8.74
CA ASN A 56 -0.33 -11.19 10.08
C ASN A 56 -0.36 -12.59 10.74
N GLU A 57 -0.04 -13.62 9.97
CA GLU A 57 -0.17 -15.04 10.34
C GLU A 57 1.06 -15.85 9.88
N GLN A 58 1.28 -17.01 10.52
CA GLN A 58 2.36 -17.95 10.18
C GLN A 58 1.81 -19.18 9.47
N PHE A 59 2.58 -19.67 8.49
CA PHE A 59 2.23 -20.85 7.71
C PHE A 59 3.43 -21.78 7.57
N ILE A 60 3.17 -23.08 7.68
CA ILE A 60 4.10 -24.12 7.24
C ILE A 60 3.77 -24.39 5.77
N VAL A 61 4.77 -24.24 4.91
CA VAL A 61 4.63 -24.42 3.46
C VAL A 61 5.77 -25.28 2.94
N SER A 62 5.53 -25.99 1.84
CA SER A 62 6.61 -26.75 1.21
C SER A 62 7.72 -25.81 0.71
N THR A 63 8.95 -26.10 1.11
CA THR A 63 10.15 -25.31 0.77
C THR A 63 10.34 -25.15 -0.74
N ARG A 64 9.89 -26.13 -1.54
CA ARG A 64 9.95 -26.07 -3.02
C ARG A 64 9.16 -24.91 -3.63
N HIS A 65 8.27 -24.27 -2.88
CA HIS A 65 7.48 -23.11 -3.30
C HIS A 65 8.00 -21.78 -2.74
N VAL A 66 9.06 -21.84 -1.93
CA VAL A 66 9.72 -20.69 -1.32
C VAL A 66 10.98 -20.38 -2.12
N GLU A 67 10.99 -19.22 -2.76
CA GLU A 67 12.18 -18.74 -3.48
C GLU A 67 12.72 -17.50 -2.77
N LYS A 68 13.95 -17.58 -2.26
CA LYS A 68 14.61 -16.45 -1.60
C LYS A 68 14.75 -15.27 -2.55
N ILE A 69 14.49 -14.07 -2.04
CA ILE A 69 14.68 -12.81 -2.76
C ILE A 69 15.49 -11.83 -1.94
N ASN A 70 16.20 -10.93 -2.63
CA ASN A 70 16.78 -9.75 -2.00
C ASN A 70 15.84 -8.57 -2.18
N VAL A 71 15.10 -8.19 -1.14
CA VAL A 71 14.13 -7.09 -1.18
C VAL A 71 14.76 -5.73 -1.52
N PHE A 72 16.07 -5.54 -1.23
CA PHE A 72 16.81 -4.32 -1.59
C PHE A 72 17.14 -4.24 -3.08
N LYS A 73 16.96 -5.33 -3.84
CA LYS A 73 17.05 -5.38 -5.31
C LYS A 73 15.67 -5.36 -5.96
N THR A 74 14.74 -4.60 -5.38
CA THR A 74 13.39 -4.39 -5.92
C THR A 74 13.03 -2.90 -5.85
N GLY A 75 12.03 -2.49 -6.64
CA GLY A 75 11.53 -1.12 -6.65
C GLY A 75 12.25 -0.23 -7.65
N LYS A 76 12.63 0.97 -7.22
CA LYS A 76 13.20 1.98 -8.12
C LYS A 76 14.55 1.51 -8.66
N GLY A 77 14.70 1.52 -9.99
CA GLY A 77 15.91 1.06 -10.66
C GLY A 77 15.97 -0.45 -10.90
N PHE A 78 14.88 -1.19 -10.63
CA PHE A 78 14.75 -2.62 -10.87
C PHE A 78 13.47 -2.93 -11.64
N ASP A 79 13.43 -4.07 -12.34
CA ASP A 79 12.29 -4.46 -13.18
C ASP A 79 11.06 -4.90 -12.40
N ARG A 80 11.23 -5.20 -11.12
CA ARG A 80 10.18 -5.70 -10.22
C ARG A 80 10.10 -4.87 -8.95
N LYS A 81 8.90 -4.74 -8.41
CA LYS A 81 8.58 -3.98 -7.20
C LYS A 81 7.55 -4.71 -6.35
N ILE A 82 7.72 -4.63 -5.04
CA ILE A 82 6.79 -5.20 -4.06
C ILE A 82 5.67 -4.19 -3.81
N CYS A 83 4.43 -4.62 -3.97
CA CYS A 83 3.27 -3.78 -3.66
C CYS A 83 3.14 -3.59 -2.15
N ASN A 84 3.02 -2.35 -1.67
CA ASN A 84 2.88 -2.09 -0.22
C ASN A 84 1.49 -2.42 0.37
N LYS A 85 0.55 -2.91 -0.45
CA LYS A 85 -0.81 -3.25 -0.01
C LYS A 85 -1.03 -4.77 0.03
N CYS A 86 -0.82 -5.45 -1.10
CA CYS A 86 -0.97 -6.91 -1.20
C CYS A 86 0.34 -7.68 -1.01
N PHE A 87 1.48 -6.99 -0.86
CA PHE A 87 2.80 -7.60 -0.67
C PHE A 87 3.24 -8.58 -1.77
N VAL A 88 2.65 -8.49 -2.97
CA VAL A 88 3.06 -9.31 -4.12
C VAL A 88 4.21 -8.63 -4.87
N LEU A 89 5.23 -9.41 -5.26
CA LEU A 89 6.30 -8.97 -6.15
C LEU A 89 5.81 -8.95 -7.60
N LYS A 90 5.76 -7.77 -8.22
CA LYS A 90 5.17 -7.55 -9.54
C LYS A 90 6.13 -6.81 -10.48
N PRO A 91 5.98 -6.93 -11.81
CA PRO A 91 6.66 -6.08 -12.76
C PRO A 91 6.41 -4.59 -12.49
N ILE A 92 7.40 -3.74 -12.72
CA ILE A 92 7.27 -2.28 -12.52
C ILE A 92 6.16 -1.67 -13.37
N SER A 93 5.86 -2.29 -14.52
CA SER A 93 4.78 -1.90 -15.42
C SER A 93 3.39 -2.05 -14.80
N GLU A 94 3.22 -2.80 -13.71
CA GLU A 94 1.95 -2.89 -12.95
C GLU A 94 1.75 -1.73 -11.95
N PHE A 95 2.67 -0.77 -11.90
CA PHE A 95 2.57 0.39 -11.02
C PHE A 95 2.49 1.68 -11.83
N ASP A 96 1.59 2.58 -11.43
CA ASP A 96 1.48 3.88 -12.09
C ASP A 96 2.63 4.81 -11.70
N VAL A 97 3.11 5.59 -12.67
CA VAL A 97 4.04 6.69 -12.40
C VAL A 97 3.33 7.75 -11.55
N ASN A 98 3.96 8.16 -10.46
CA ASN A 98 3.42 9.14 -9.51
C ASN A 98 4.12 10.50 -9.64
N GLN A 99 5.45 10.51 -9.66
CA GLN A 99 6.26 11.73 -9.66
C GLN A 99 7.52 11.55 -10.50
N THR A 100 8.23 12.65 -10.72
CA THR A 100 9.60 12.66 -11.26
C THR A 100 10.49 13.24 -10.17
N ASP A 101 11.59 12.57 -9.85
CA ASP A 101 12.53 13.08 -8.86
C ASP A 101 13.41 14.21 -9.41
N ALA A 102 14.21 14.83 -8.53
CA ALA A 102 15.12 15.92 -8.91
C ALA A 102 16.20 15.51 -9.93
N LYS A 103 16.43 14.20 -10.12
CA LYS A 103 17.36 13.64 -11.11
C LYS A 103 16.65 13.24 -12.42
N GLY A 104 15.37 13.57 -12.58
CA GLY A 104 14.57 13.25 -13.76
C GLY A 104 14.01 11.82 -13.80
N ASN A 105 14.25 10.99 -12.78
CA ASN A 105 13.77 9.62 -12.77
C ASN A 105 12.30 9.56 -12.37
N LYS A 106 11.53 8.77 -13.12
CA LYS A 106 10.12 8.49 -12.78
C LYS A 106 10.05 7.62 -11.52
N THR A 107 9.24 8.04 -10.57
CA THR A 107 8.92 7.25 -9.37
C THR A 107 7.51 6.70 -9.52
N THR A 108 7.34 5.41 -9.28
CA THR A 108 6.02 4.76 -9.33
C THR A 108 5.35 4.79 -7.96
N ARG A 109 4.02 4.74 -7.95
CA ARG A 109 3.21 4.57 -6.73
C ARG A 109 3.65 3.33 -5.96
N PRO A 110 3.56 3.32 -4.62
CA PRO A 110 3.95 2.16 -3.82
C PRO A 110 2.96 0.99 -3.93
N SER A 111 1.71 1.27 -4.30
CA SER A 111 0.66 0.25 -4.53
C SER A 111 0.49 -0.03 -6.03
N CYS A 112 0.27 -1.28 -6.41
CA CYS A 112 0.02 -1.68 -7.80
C CYS A 112 -1.36 -1.21 -8.30
N ARG A 113 -1.56 -1.18 -9.62
CA ARG A 113 -2.83 -0.77 -10.26
C ARG A 113 -4.03 -1.54 -9.73
N ALA A 114 -3.91 -2.86 -9.55
CA ALA A 114 -4.98 -3.69 -9.03
C ALA A 114 -5.46 -3.23 -7.64
N CYS A 115 -4.53 -3.06 -6.69
CA CYS A 115 -4.88 -2.53 -5.37
C CYS A 115 -5.40 -1.08 -5.43
N ARG A 116 -4.95 -0.28 -6.41
CA ARG A 116 -5.43 1.07 -6.62
C ARG A 116 -6.89 1.11 -7.06
N LEU A 117 -7.41 0.10 -7.76
CA LEU A 117 -8.84 0.03 -8.07
C LEU A 117 -9.68 0.10 -6.79
N ASP A 118 -9.32 -0.64 -5.74
CA ASP A 118 -10.11 -0.64 -4.50
C ASP A 118 -9.84 0.59 -3.63
N ILE A 119 -8.62 1.14 -3.68
CA ILE A 119 -8.30 2.41 -3.02
C ILE A 119 -9.03 3.58 -3.68
N ASP A 120 -9.17 3.56 -5.01
CA ASP A 120 -9.68 4.66 -5.82
C ASP A 120 -11.20 4.56 -6.08
N LYS A 121 -11.81 3.36 -6.02
CA LYS A 121 -13.28 3.20 -6.04
C LYS A 121 -13.98 3.91 -4.87
N ARG A 122 -13.23 4.29 -3.83
CA ARG A 122 -13.74 5.05 -2.67
C ARG A 122 -13.56 6.57 -2.85
N LEU A 123 -13.16 7.02 -4.03
CA LEU A 123 -13.10 8.45 -4.37
C LEU A 123 -14.51 8.98 -4.64
N LEU A 124 -14.72 10.23 -4.25
CA LEU A 124 -15.91 11.00 -4.65
C LEU A 124 -16.06 11.02 -6.17
N THR A 125 -17.28 10.92 -6.65
CA THR A 125 -17.58 11.13 -8.07
C THR A 125 -17.28 12.57 -8.48
N GLN A 126 -16.96 12.79 -9.76
CA GLN A 126 -16.69 14.14 -10.26
C GLN A 126 -17.90 15.08 -10.06
N SER A 127 -19.12 14.54 -10.09
CA SER A 127 -20.35 15.28 -9.83
C SER A 127 -20.40 15.80 -8.39
N GLU A 128 -20.14 14.94 -7.40
CA GLU A 128 -20.10 15.32 -5.98
C GLU A 128 -18.99 16.34 -5.70
N ILE A 129 -17.81 16.13 -6.30
CA ILE A 129 -16.70 17.07 -6.21
C ILE A 129 -17.10 18.44 -6.75
N ASN A 130 -17.75 18.49 -7.91
CA ASN A 130 -18.14 19.74 -8.55
C ASN A 130 -19.26 20.45 -7.77
N ALA A 131 -20.25 19.70 -7.29
CA ALA A 131 -21.32 20.22 -6.46
C ALA A 131 -20.77 20.88 -5.20
N PHE A 132 -19.90 20.17 -4.45
CA PHE A 132 -19.31 20.70 -3.23
C PHE A 132 -18.36 21.88 -3.50
N LYS A 133 -17.58 21.83 -4.59
CA LYS A 133 -16.72 22.96 -5.00
C LYS A 133 -17.51 24.23 -5.25
N LYS A 134 -18.69 24.12 -5.86
CA LYS A 134 -19.52 25.28 -6.19
C LYS A 134 -20.03 26.01 -4.94
N THR A 135 -20.34 25.28 -3.87
CA THR A 135 -21.00 25.83 -2.68
C THR A 135 -20.06 26.12 -1.52
N ASN A 136 -18.96 25.37 -1.37
CA ASN A 136 -18.17 25.36 -0.15
C ASN A 136 -16.71 25.79 -0.32
N ARG A 137 -16.27 26.13 -1.54
CA ARG A 137 -14.87 26.50 -1.80
C ARG A 137 -14.55 27.86 -1.17
N PRO A 138 -13.58 27.95 -0.25
CA PRO A 138 -13.04 29.23 0.20
C PRO A 138 -12.55 30.08 -0.98
N SER A 139 -12.90 31.37 -0.98
CA SER A 139 -12.51 32.31 -2.04
C SER A 139 -10.99 32.50 -2.10
N GLU A 140 -10.44 32.66 -3.30
CA GLU A 140 -9.03 33.05 -3.44
C GLU A 140 -8.76 34.40 -2.76
N GLY A 141 -7.61 34.54 -2.10
CA GLY A 141 -7.26 35.72 -1.31
C GLY A 141 -7.93 35.79 0.08
N SER A 142 -8.88 34.91 0.40
CA SER A 142 -9.49 34.88 1.73
C SER A 142 -8.60 34.23 2.79
N LEU A 143 -8.82 34.59 4.06
CA LEU A 143 -8.17 33.93 5.20
C LEU A 143 -8.80 32.54 5.44
N PHE A 144 -7.97 31.52 5.49
CA PHE A 144 -8.37 30.14 5.72
C PHE A 144 -7.66 29.58 6.97
N LYS A 145 -8.41 28.91 7.85
CA LYS A 145 -7.86 28.09 8.95
C LYS A 145 -8.08 26.62 8.61
N CYS A 146 -7.02 25.83 8.53
CA CYS A 146 -7.15 24.40 8.28
C CYS A 146 -7.84 23.71 9.47
N PRO A 147 -8.90 22.90 9.26
CA PRO A 147 -9.56 22.18 10.35
C PRO A 147 -8.72 21.02 10.91
N ILE A 148 -7.66 20.60 10.22
CA ILE A 148 -6.82 19.46 10.62
C ILE A 148 -5.61 19.90 11.45
N CYS A 149 -4.85 20.88 10.96
CA CYS A 149 -3.60 21.32 11.59
C CYS A 149 -3.69 22.72 12.21
N GLU A 150 -4.86 23.37 12.12
CA GLU A 150 -5.17 24.69 12.68
C GLU A 150 -4.33 25.88 12.17
N LYS A 151 -3.39 25.65 11.26
CA LYS A 151 -2.61 26.71 10.61
C LYS A 151 -3.53 27.63 9.80
N ARG A 152 -3.19 28.92 9.81
CA ARG A 152 -3.86 29.97 9.03
C ARG A 152 -3.04 30.31 7.79
N GLY A 153 -3.71 30.63 6.69
CA GLY A 153 -3.08 31.07 5.46
C GLY A 153 -4.06 31.79 4.54
N ILE A 154 -3.54 32.41 3.48
CA ILE A 154 -4.32 33.10 2.46
C ILE A 154 -4.48 32.14 1.28
N VAL A 155 -5.73 31.83 0.93
CA VAL A 155 -6.07 30.84 -0.10
C VAL A 155 -5.47 31.25 -1.44
N GLY A 156 -4.68 30.35 -2.04
CA GLY A 156 -4.01 30.57 -3.33
C GLY A 156 -2.71 31.38 -3.25
N VAL A 157 -2.36 31.94 -2.08
CA VAL A 157 -1.13 32.71 -1.88
C VAL A 157 -0.16 31.97 -0.95
N THR A 158 -0.53 31.80 0.31
CA THR A 158 0.32 31.10 1.32
C THR A 158 -0.20 29.72 1.67
N VAL A 159 -1.42 29.36 1.25
CA VAL A 159 -1.96 28.01 1.41
C VAL A 159 -2.67 27.53 0.15
N LYS A 160 -2.27 26.35 -0.32
CA LYS A 160 -3.03 25.59 -1.31
C LYS A 160 -4.03 24.70 -0.57
N ILE A 161 -5.32 24.89 -0.84
CA ILE A 161 -6.38 24.06 -0.26
C ILE A 161 -6.75 22.90 -1.19
N VAL A 162 -7.05 21.75 -0.60
CA VAL A 162 -7.51 20.54 -1.30
C VAL A 162 -8.82 20.07 -0.70
N LEU A 163 -9.64 19.43 -1.54
CA LEU A 163 -10.88 18.81 -1.09
C LEU A 163 -10.54 17.50 -0.39
N ASP A 164 -10.77 17.45 0.91
CA ASP A 164 -10.53 16.27 1.71
C ASP A 164 -11.80 15.42 1.78
N HIS A 165 -11.62 14.10 1.69
CA HIS A 165 -12.70 13.14 1.78
C HIS A 165 -12.30 11.96 2.64
N ASP A 166 -13.29 11.28 3.18
CA ASP A 166 -13.14 10.04 3.91
C ASP A 166 -12.83 8.91 2.92
N LYS A 167 -11.73 8.19 3.13
CA LYS A 167 -11.30 7.07 2.27
C LYS A 167 -12.01 5.75 2.62
N ALA A 168 -12.77 5.69 3.69
CA ALA A 168 -13.61 4.56 4.06
C ALA A 168 -15.02 4.71 3.48
N GLU A 169 -15.66 5.87 3.71
CA GLU A 169 -17.04 6.12 3.29
C GLU A 169 -17.18 6.88 1.96
N GLY A 170 -16.09 7.45 1.43
CA GLY A 170 -16.12 8.25 0.22
C GLY A 170 -16.79 9.62 0.38
N LYS A 171 -17.05 10.09 1.62
CA LYS A 171 -17.76 11.35 1.87
C LYS A 171 -16.83 12.55 1.96
N VAL A 172 -17.27 13.70 1.46
CA VAL A 172 -16.54 14.97 1.62
C VAL A 172 -16.47 15.34 3.10
N ARG A 173 -15.27 15.64 3.60
CA ARG A 173 -15.08 16.21 4.95
C ARG A 173 -14.98 17.73 4.92
N GLY A 174 -14.48 18.29 3.82
CA GLY A 174 -14.38 19.74 3.61
C GLY A 174 -13.07 20.11 2.93
N TYR A 175 -12.66 21.37 3.10
CA TYR A 175 -11.37 21.85 2.62
C TYR A 175 -10.32 21.73 3.71
N SER A 176 -9.14 21.22 3.34
CA SER A 176 -7.95 21.19 4.19
C SER A 176 -6.76 21.82 3.46
N CYS A 177 -5.76 22.26 4.22
CA CYS A 177 -4.51 22.69 3.60
C CYS A 177 -3.74 21.47 3.08
N ASN A 178 -3.19 21.60 1.87
CA ASN A 178 -2.27 20.62 1.32
C ASN A 178 -0.91 20.81 1.99
N THR A 179 -0.68 20.15 3.12
CA THR A 179 0.67 20.03 3.70
C THR A 179 1.45 19.04 2.87
N GLY A 180 2.08 19.53 1.80
CA GLY A 180 3.19 18.85 1.15
C GLY A 180 4.44 18.96 1.98
#